data_AF-A0AAX3G4P9-F1
#
_entry.id   AF-A0AAX3G4P9-F1
#
_cell.length_a   1.000
_cell.length_b   1.000
_cell.length_c   1.000
_cell.angle_alpha   90.00
_cell.angle_beta   90.00
_cell.angle_gamma   90.00
#
_symmetry.space_group_name_H-M   'P 1'
#
loop_
_entity.id
_entity.type
_entity.pdbx_description
1 polymer ?
#
loop_
_entity_poly.entity_id
_entity_poly.type
_entity_poly.pdbx_seq_one_letter_code
_entity_poly.pdbx_strand_id
1 'polypeptide(L)'
;MPTQSLPLRFHGWRLFSLLAAVVLLMTALILLLEPDLVEATRSAIRATARSSFVLFLLAFTASAFAVLLPSLLSQALVRERRFIGLAFAFSHLVHALLIYSYGQLNPEFWPGRSTLGNLPGSVGYLFILLLTLTSFKGPASLLSRTAWKRLHTTGMWVIATIFAYSNFKRIPLSAWYLLPFAITCSAMTINLLGKLAQANKRRQRQALSPR
;
A
#
# COMPACT_ATOMS: atom_id res chain seq x y z
N MET A 1 24.69 -23.66 10.49
CA MET A 1 23.40 -24.32 10.79
C MET A 1 22.41 -23.98 9.69
N PRO A 2 21.80 -24.96 9.01
CA PRO A 2 20.77 -24.68 8.00
C PRO A 2 19.53 -24.15 8.73
N THR A 3 19.21 -22.87 8.53
CA THR A 3 17.97 -22.28 8.99
C THR A 3 16.82 -22.98 8.28
N GLN A 4 16.16 -23.90 8.97
CA GLN A 4 14.90 -24.49 8.52
C GLN A 4 13.89 -23.37 8.33
N SER A 5 13.66 -22.98 7.08
CA SER A 5 12.57 -22.09 6.73
C SER A 5 11.26 -22.85 6.96
N LEU A 6 10.51 -22.47 7.99
CA LEU A 6 9.12 -22.90 8.15
C LEU A 6 8.42 -22.68 6.79
N PRO A 7 7.91 -23.73 6.13
CA PRO A 7 7.22 -23.58 4.87
C PRO A 7 5.87 -22.94 5.17
N LEU A 8 5.82 -21.61 5.18
CA LEU A 8 4.56 -20.88 5.17
C LEU A 8 3.76 -21.40 3.96
N ARG A 9 2.61 -22.03 4.18
CA ARG A 9 1.82 -22.66 3.10
C ARG A 9 1.33 -21.64 2.05
N PHE A 10 1.42 -20.34 2.35
CA PHE A 10 0.93 -19.23 1.54
C PHE A 10 2.09 -18.38 1.01
N HIS A 11 2.49 -18.62 -0.23
CA HIS A 11 3.48 -17.84 -0.96
C HIS A 11 2.96 -17.44 -2.34
N GLY A 12 3.47 -16.34 -2.87
CA GLY A 12 3.17 -15.91 -4.22
C GLY A 12 1.70 -15.63 -4.45
N TRP A 13 1.16 -16.21 -5.52
CA TRP A 13 -0.25 -16.08 -5.88
C TRP A 13 -1.21 -16.63 -4.81
N ARG A 14 -0.83 -17.68 -4.06
CA ARG A 14 -1.67 -18.19 -2.96
C ARG A 14 -1.83 -17.17 -1.84
N LEU A 15 -0.75 -16.44 -1.52
CA LEU A 15 -0.81 -15.35 -0.55
C LEU A 15 -1.69 -14.21 -1.07
N PHE A 16 -1.52 -13.80 -2.33
CA PHE A 16 -2.37 -12.79 -2.95
C PHE A 16 -3.85 -13.19 -2.90
N SER A 17 -4.19 -14.41 -3.33
CA SER A 17 -5.56 -14.91 -3.34
C SER A 17 -6.17 -14.95 -1.94
N LEU A 18 -5.40 -15.37 -0.92
CA LEU A 18 -5.85 -15.33 0.47
C LEU A 18 -6.17 -13.90 0.92
N LEU A 19 -5.26 -12.95 0.69
CA LEU A 19 -5.45 -11.55 1.07
C LEU A 19 -6.63 -10.92 0.33
N ALA A 20 -6.79 -11.20 -0.97
CA ALA A 20 -7.92 -10.74 -1.77
C ALA A 20 -9.24 -11.33 -1.25
N ALA A 21 -9.28 -12.63 -0.95
CA ALA A 21 -10.45 -13.29 -0.38
C ALA A 21 -10.82 -12.70 0.99
N VAL A 22 -9.86 -12.40 1.86
CA VAL A 22 -10.10 -11.74 3.14
C VAL A 22 -10.70 -10.35 2.94
N VAL A 23 -10.19 -9.56 1.98
CA VAL A 23 -10.75 -8.24 1.66
C VAL A 23 -12.19 -8.34 1.15
N LEU A 24 -12.48 -9.30 0.27
CA LEU A 24 -13.83 -9.52 -0.26
C LEU A 24 -14.77 -10.01 0.83
N LEU A 25 -14.37 -10.98 1.65
CA LEU A 25 -15.16 -11.51 2.76
C LEU A 25 -15.49 -10.41 3.77
N MET A 26 -14.50 -9.63 4.18
CA MET A 26 -14.72 -8.49 5.08
C MET A 26 -15.73 -7.49 4.47
N THR A 27 -15.54 -7.14 3.20
CA THR A 27 -16.45 -6.21 2.50
C THR A 27 -17.87 -6.77 2.42
N ALA A 28 -18.02 -8.04 2.03
CA ALA A 28 -19.31 -8.70 1.92
C ALA A 28 -20.03 -8.80 3.26
N LEU A 29 -19.32 -9.18 4.33
CA LEU A 29 -19.89 -9.23 5.68
C LEU A 29 -20.39 -7.86 6.14
N ILE A 30 -19.63 -6.79 5.91
CA ILE A 30 -20.09 -5.43 6.25
C ILE A 30 -21.36 -5.06 5.47
N LEU A 31 -21.41 -5.37 4.17
CA LEU A 31 -22.56 -5.05 3.33
C LEU A 31 -23.81 -5.89 3.64
N LEU A 32 -23.64 -7.13 4.13
CA LEU A 32 -24.75 -8.03 4.44
C LEU A 32 -25.33 -7.84 5.84
N LEU A 33 -24.51 -7.39 6.80
CA LEU A 33 -24.90 -7.28 8.21
C LEU A 33 -25.48 -5.90 8.58
N GLU A 34 -25.27 -4.88 7.75
CA GLU A 34 -25.78 -3.53 7.96
C GLU A 34 -27.06 -3.32 7.11
N PRO A 35 -28.24 -3.13 7.73
CA PRO A 35 -29.50 -3.00 6.99
C PRO A 35 -29.57 -1.76 6.08
N ASP A 36 -28.95 -0.65 6.49
CA ASP A 36 -28.90 0.56 5.67
C ASP A 36 -27.72 0.47 4.69
N LEU A 37 -28.03 0.32 3.40
CA LEU A 37 -27.02 0.19 2.34
C LEU A 37 -26.07 1.40 2.25
N VAL A 38 -26.53 2.61 2.60
CA VAL A 38 -25.69 3.83 2.59
C VAL A 38 -24.65 3.74 3.69
N GLU A 39 -25.05 3.40 4.91
CA GLU A 39 -24.11 3.25 6.04
C GLU A 39 -23.25 1.99 5.89
N ALA A 40 -23.79 0.91 5.33
CA ALA A 40 -23.05 -0.31 4.98
C ALA A 40 -21.90 0.02 4.03
N THR A 41 -22.20 0.75 2.95
CA THR A 41 -21.20 1.17 1.97
C THR A 41 -20.19 2.13 2.59
N ARG A 42 -20.63 3.08 3.42
CA ARG A 42 -19.72 3.99 4.17
C ARG A 42 -18.77 3.22 5.08
N SER A 43 -19.27 2.22 5.79
CA SER A 43 -18.49 1.32 6.65
C SER A 43 -17.49 0.50 5.85
N ALA A 44 -17.91 -0.07 4.71
CA ALA A 44 -17.04 -0.82 3.82
C ALA A 44 -15.93 0.06 3.22
N ILE A 45 -16.22 1.31 2.85
CA ILE A 45 -15.21 2.30 2.42
C ILE A 45 -14.15 2.52 3.50
N ARG A 46 -14.56 2.69 4.76
CA ARG A 46 -13.61 2.87 5.88
C ARG A 46 -12.76 1.62 6.10
N ALA A 47 -13.38 0.44 6.06
CA ALA A 47 -12.69 -0.83 6.27
C ALA A 47 -11.66 -1.10 5.16
N THR A 48 -12.04 -0.93 3.90
CA THR A 48 -11.17 -1.12 2.73
C THR A 48 -10.04 -0.09 2.67
N ALA A 49 -10.26 1.16 3.12
CA ALA A 49 -9.19 2.15 3.27
C ALA A 49 -8.14 1.70 4.30
N ARG A 50 -8.59 1.16 5.45
CA ARG A 50 -7.70 0.66 6.53
C ARG A 50 -6.94 -0.60 6.11
N SER A 51 -7.59 -1.59 5.50
CA SER A 51 -6.92 -2.80 5.00
C SER A 51 -5.86 -2.45 3.95
N SER A 52 -6.21 -1.54 3.04
CA SER A 52 -5.26 -1.04 2.05
C SER A 52 -4.09 -0.31 2.67
N PHE A 53 -4.33 0.52 3.68
CA PHE A 53 -3.28 1.22 4.41
C PHE A 53 -2.29 0.22 5.04
N VAL A 54 -2.79 -0.82 5.70
CA VAL A 54 -1.94 -1.87 6.30
C VAL A 54 -1.13 -2.60 5.22
N LEU A 55 -1.77 -3.05 4.13
CA LEU A 55 -1.09 -3.76 3.03
C LEU A 55 -0.04 -2.86 2.36
N PHE A 56 -0.35 -1.58 2.15
CA PHE A 56 0.58 -0.61 1.63
C PHE A 56 1.79 -0.45 2.55
N LEU A 57 1.59 -0.26 3.85
CA LEU A 57 2.68 -0.12 4.81
C LEU A 57 3.60 -1.34 4.80
N LEU A 58 3.05 -2.55 4.80
CA LEU A 58 3.81 -3.79 4.71
C LEU A 58 4.68 -3.82 3.45
N ALA A 59 4.11 -3.49 2.28
CA ALA A 59 4.85 -3.42 1.03
C ALA A 59 5.87 -2.26 0.99
N PHE A 60 5.56 -1.14 1.64
CA PHE A 60 6.40 0.05 1.67
C PHE A 60 7.62 -0.14 2.56
N THR A 61 7.46 -0.69 3.77
CA THR A 61 8.55 -0.85 4.76
C THR A 61 9.37 -2.11 4.59
N ALA A 62 8.94 -3.06 3.74
CA ALA A 62 9.61 -4.35 3.49
C ALA A 62 11.14 -4.26 3.39
N SER A 63 11.64 -3.44 2.46
CA SER A 63 13.08 -3.33 2.21
C SER A 63 13.84 -2.59 3.30
N ALA A 64 13.19 -1.70 4.04
CA ALA A 64 13.81 -0.99 5.15
C ALA A 64 14.00 -1.92 6.35
N PHE A 65 12.97 -2.70 6.71
CA PHE A 65 13.07 -3.69 7.77
C PHE A 65 14.10 -4.77 7.45
N ALA A 66 14.20 -5.26 6.21
CA ALA A 66 15.21 -6.25 5.86
C ALA A 66 16.66 -5.75 6.01
N VAL A 67 16.88 -4.43 6.00
CA VAL A 67 18.22 -3.83 6.15
C VAL A 67 18.52 -3.45 7.59
N LEU A 68 17.53 -2.87 8.28
CA LEU A 68 17.68 -2.31 9.63
C LEU A 68 17.44 -3.36 10.71
N LEU A 69 16.54 -4.32 10.47
CA LEU A 69 16.11 -5.35 11.42
C LEU A 69 16.07 -6.73 10.71
N PRO A 70 17.22 -7.24 10.25
CA PRO A 70 17.28 -8.47 9.47
C PRO A 70 16.78 -9.67 10.30
N SER A 71 15.72 -10.30 9.80
CA SER A 71 15.03 -11.45 10.40
C SER A 71 14.35 -12.30 9.33
N LEU A 72 13.97 -13.55 9.67
CA LEU A 72 13.19 -14.42 8.79
C LEU A 72 11.92 -13.74 8.28
N LEU A 73 11.24 -12.99 9.15
CA LEU A 73 10.03 -12.24 8.82
C LEU A 73 10.32 -11.11 7.82
N SER A 74 11.34 -10.28 8.07
CA SER A 74 11.70 -9.19 7.15
C SER A 74 12.12 -9.69 5.76
N GLN A 75 12.77 -10.86 5.69
CA GLN A 75 13.15 -11.50 4.44
C GLN A 75 11.93 -12.06 3.70
N ALA A 76 11.01 -12.71 4.42
CA ALA A 76 9.73 -13.15 3.87
C ALA A 76 8.92 -11.96 3.33
N LEU A 77 8.89 -10.84 4.05
CA LEU A 77 8.21 -9.62 3.62
C LEU A 77 8.79 -9.04 2.32
N VAL A 78 10.12 -9.05 2.16
CA VAL A 78 10.76 -8.66 0.89
C VAL A 78 10.44 -9.63 -0.24
N ARG A 79 10.47 -10.94 0.02
CA ARG A 79 10.16 -11.98 -0.97
C ARG A 79 8.73 -11.85 -1.50
N GLU A 80 7.77 -11.62 -0.60
CA GLU A 80 6.35 -11.55 -0.93
C GLU A 80 5.87 -10.13 -1.28
N ARG A 81 6.76 -9.12 -1.23
CA ARG A 81 6.44 -7.69 -1.41
C ARG A 81 5.58 -7.41 -2.63
N ARG A 82 5.85 -8.09 -3.75
CA ARG A 82 5.07 -7.95 -4.98
C ARG A 82 3.61 -8.33 -4.77
N PHE A 83 3.36 -9.48 -4.14
CA PHE A 83 2.01 -10.01 -3.94
C PHE A 83 1.24 -9.21 -2.89
N ILE A 84 1.93 -8.73 -1.85
CA ILE A 84 1.35 -7.81 -0.86
C ILE A 84 0.99 -6.47 -1.52
N GLY A 85 1.85 -5.93 -2.39
CA GLY A 85 1.57 -4.72 -3.16
C GLY A 85 0.38 -4.89 -4.12
N LEU A 86 0.25 -6.06 -4.76
CA LEU A 86 -0.92 -6.39 -5.59
C LEU A 86 -2.19 -6.53 -4.74
N ALA A 87 -2.11 -7.11 -3.55
CA ALA A 87 -3.24 -7.19 -2.63
C ALA A 87 -3.67 -5.79 -2.15
N PHE A 88 -2.72 -4.88 -1.89
CA PHE A 88 -3.01 -3.46 -1.65
C PHE A 88 -3.78 -2.85 -2.83
N ALA A 89 -3.29 -3.02 -4.06
CA ALA A 89 -3.94 -2.49 -5.25
C ALA A 89 -5.36 -3.05 -5.43
N PHE A 90 -5.55 -4.35 -5.22
CA PHE A 90 -6.86 -4.98 -5.25
C PHE A 90 -7.79 -4.42 -4.17
N SER A 91 -7.31 -4.26 -2.94
CA SER A 91 -8.10 -3.65 -1.86
C SER A 91 -8.48 -2.20 -2.17
N HIS A 92 -7.60 -1.43 -2.85
CA HIS A 92 -7.92 -0.09 -3.31
C HIS A 92 -8.87 -0.06 -4.51
N LEU A 93 -8.86 -1.07 -5.37
CA LEU A 93 -9.86 -1.21 -6.42
C LEU A 93 -11.25 -1.42 -5.81
N VAL A 94 -11.39 -2.34 -4.84
CA VAL A 94 -12.65 -2.53 -4.11
C VAL A 94 -13.06 -1.22 -3.41
N HIS A 95 -12.12 -0.52 -2.78
CA HIS A 95 -12.36 0.81 -2.19
C HIS A 95 -12.90 1.82 -3.21
N ALA A 96 -12.33 1.88 -4.42
CA ALA A 96 -12.78 2.77 -5.49
C ALA A 96 -14.20 2.46 -5.95
N LEU A 97 -14.51 1.16 -6.14
CA LEU A 97 -15.84 0.72 -6.51
C LEU A 97 -16.87 1.08 -5.42
N LEU A 98 -16.53 0.92 -4.15
CA LEU A 98 -17.40 1.32 -3.04
C LEU A 98 -17.61 2.84 -2.98
N ILE A 99 -16.57 3.65 -3.22
CA ILE A 99 -16.71 5.11 -3.35
C ILE A 99 -17.68 5.45 -4.49
N TYR A 100 -17.54 4.78 -5.62
CA TYR A 100 -18.42 4.99 -6.76
C TYR A 100 -19.86 4.63 -6.42
N SER A 101 -20.09 3.43 -5.86
CA SER A 101 -21.41 2.97 -5.40
C SER A 101 -22.02 3.91 -4.37
N TYR A 102 -21.25 4.37 -3.37
CA TYR A 102 -21.73 5.33 -2.37
C TYR A 102 -22.22 6.63 -3.02
N GLY A 103 -21.52 7.10 -4.05
CA GLY A 103 -21.94 8.30 -4.78
C GLY A 103 -23.20 8.10 -5.63
N GLN A 104 -23.52 6.88 -6.05
CA GLN A 104 -24.81 6.59 -6.68
C GLN A 104 -25.95 6.52 -5.66
N LEU A 105 -25.65 6.03 -4.45
CA LEU A 105 -26.62 5.91 -3.37
C LEU A 105 -26.89 7.23 -2.63
N ASN A 106 -25.97 8.18 -2.71
CA ASN A 106 -26.06 9.45 -1.98
C ASN A 106 -25.91 10.63 -2.98
N PRO A 107 -27.03 11.21 -3.47
CA PRO A 107 -27.02 12.19 -4.56
C PRO A 107 -26.14 13.43 -4.33
N GLU A 108 -25.99 13.85 -3.06
CA GLU A 108 -25.18 15.01 -2.67
C GLU A 108 -23.67 14.73 -2.66
N PHE A 109 -23.26 13.46 -2.77
CA PHE A 109 -21.85 13.07 -2.63
C PHE A 109 -20.94 13.62 -3.73
N TRP A 110 -21.39 13.58 -4.99
CA TRP A 110 -20.59 14.06 -6.11
C TRP A 110 -20.60 15.59 -6.21
N PRO A 111 -21.76 16.28 -6.11
CA PRO A 111 -21.81 17.75 -6.09
C PRO A 111 -20.98 18.35 -4.94
N GLY A 112 -20.93 17.69 -3.78
CA GLY A 112 -20.15 18.15 -2.63
C GLY A 112 -18.63 18.04 -2.76
N ARG A 113 -18.09 17.59 -3.90
CA ARG A 113 -16.65 17.37 -4.11
C ARG A 113 -16.07 18.31 -5.16
N SER A 114 -15.07 19.09 -4.79
CA SER A 114 -14.30 19.90 -5.73
C SER A 114 -13.20 19.08 -6.44
N THR A 115 -12.89 19.46 -7.69
CA THR A 115 -11.78 18.88 -8.47
C THR A 115 -10.47 18.93 -7.71
N LEU A 116 -10.15 20.08 -7.10
CA LEU A 116 -8.91 20.27 -6.34
C LEU A 116 -8.88 19.40 -5.06
N GLY A 117 -10.03 19.23 -4.39
CA GLY A 117 -10.15 18.37 -3.21
C GLY A 117 -9.97 16.88 -3.50
N ASN A 118 -10.34 16.44 -4.71
CA ASN A 118 -10.19 15.05 -5.17
C ASN A 118 -8.81 14.75 -5.78
N LEU A 119 -8.04 15.78 -6.15
CA LEU A 119 -6.77 15.66 -6.88
C LEU A 119 -5.77 14.68 -6.23
N PRO A 120 -5.54 14.70 -4.90
CA PRO A 120 -4.66 13.72 -4.26
C PRO A 120 -5.15 12.27 -4.42
N GLY A 121 -6.46 12.04 -4.37
CA GLY A 121 -7.06 10.72 -4.58
C GLY A 121 -6.85 10.23 -6.01
N SER A 122 -7.12 11.08 -7.00
CA SER A 122 -6.94 10.75 -8.42
C SER A 122 -5.49 10.44 -8.76
N VAL A 123 -4.54 11.25 -8.27
CA VAL A 123 -3.10 10.99 -8.43
C VAL A 123 -2.70 9.66 -7.75
N GLY A 124 -3.26 9.38 -6.56
CA GLY A 124 -3.06 8.10 -5.88
C GLY A 124 -3.48 6.91 -6.73
N TYR A 125 -4.69 6.94 -7.29
CA TYR A 125 -5.19 5.87 -8.17
C TYR A 125 -4.37 5.72 -9.45
N LEU A 126 -3.91 6.82 -10.06
CA LEU A 126 -3.03 6.77 -11.22
C LEU A 126 -1.73 6.02 -10.89
N PHE A 127 -1.07 6.36 -9.79
CA PHE A 127 0.15 5.65 -9.37
C PHE A 127 -0.14 4.19 -9.02
N ILE A 128 -1.22 3.89 -8.30
CA ILE A 128 -1.61 2.50 -8.00
C ILE A 128 -1.77 1.69 -9.30
N LEU A 129 -2.45 2.24 -10.30
CA LEU A 129 -2.63 1.59 -11.59
C LEU A 129 -1.28 1.35 -12.30
N LEU A 130 -0.44 2.39 -12.41
CA LEU A 130 0.88 2.29 -13.05
C LEU A 130 1.76 1.23 -12.37
N LEU A 131 1.83 1.26 -11.03
CA LEU A 131 2.61 0.30 -10.25
C LEU A 131 2.06 -1.12 -10.37
N THR A 132 0.74 -1.27 -10.48
CA THR A 132 0.09 -2.58 -10.66
C THR A 132 0.41 -3.15 -12.03
N LEU A 133 0.19 -2.40 -13.11
CA LEU A 133 0.46 -2.83 -14.47
C LEU A 133 1.94 -3.20 -14.64
N THR A 134 2.85 -2.36 -14.15
CA THR A 134 4.30 -2.59 -14.23
C THR A 134 4.82 -3.61 -13.21
N SER A 135 3.96 -4.24 -12.41
CA SER A 135 4.30 -5.41 -11.60
C SER A 135 4.20 -6.74 -12.37
N PHE A 136 3.78 -6.72 -13.64
CA PHE A 136 3.73 -7.87 -14.53
C PHE A 136 4.84 -7.82 -15.57
N LYS A 137 5.37 -8.98 -15.97
CA LYS A 137 6.54 -9.07 -16.86
C LYS A 137 6.35 -8.32 -18.19
N GLY A 138 5.19 -8.44 -18.82
CA GLY A 138 4.91 -7.81 -20.12
C GLY A 138 4.97 -6.28 -20.07
N PRO A 139 4.11 -5.60 -19.29
CA PRO A 139 4.21 -4.14 -19.18
C PRO A 139 5.54 -3.66 -18.59
N ALA A 140 6.16 -4.43 -17.67
CA ALA A 140 7.47 -4.09 -17.12
C ALA A 140 8.59 -4.11 -18.16
N SER A 141 8.53 -4.97 -19.19
CA SER A 141 9.55 -5.03 -20.23
C SER A 141 9.52 -3.83 -21.18
N LEU A 142 8.47 -3.01 -21.15
CA LEU A 142 8.40 -1.74 -21.89
C LEU A 142 9.27 -0.64 -21.24
N LEU A 143 9.75 -0.86 -20.02
CA LEU A 143 10.56 0.10 -19.27
C LEU A 143 11.99 -0.40 -19.10
N SER A 144 12.95 0.52 -19.17
CA SER A 144 14.30 0.23 -18.71
C SER A 144 14.29 -0.07 -17.20
N ARG A 145 15.25 -0.88 -16.73
CA ARG A 145 15.39 -1.21 -15.30
C ARG A 145 15.46 0.04 -14.41
N THR A 146 16.09 1.10 -14.90
CA THR A 146 16.20 2.39 -14.21
C THR A 146 14.86 3.11 -14.17
N ALA A 147 14.14 3.19 -15.29
CA ALA A 147 12.83 3.81 -15.35
C ALA A 147 11.82 3.07 -14.46
N TRP A 148 11.77 1.75 -14.53
CA TRP A 148 10.93 0.91 -13.68
C TRP A 148 11.22 1.15 -12.19
N LYS A 149 12.49 1.15 -11.80
CA LYS A 149 12.89 1.40 -10.41
C LYS A 149 12.52 2.80 -9.93
N ARG A 150 12.70 3.83 -10.79
CA ARG A 150 12.30 5.21 -10.48
C ARG A 150 10.79 5.30 -10.31
N LEU A 151 10.01 4.75 -11.24
CA LEU A 151 8.55 4.69 -11.15
C LEU A 151 8.09 4.04 -9.86
N HIS A 152 8.56 2.83 -9.56
CA HIS A 152 8.17 2.11 -8.33
C HIS A 152 8.64 2.80 -7.05
N THR A 153 9.79 3.48 -7.08
CA THR A 153 10.24 4.23 -5.90
C THR A 153 9.39 5.48 -5.71
N THR A 154 9.27 6.32 -6.75
CA THR A 154 8.52 7.57 -6.69
C THR A 154 7.05 7.32 -6.38
N GLY A 155 6.40 6.38 -7.07
CA GLY A 155 4.99 6.07 -6.86
C GLY A 155 4.68 5.62 -5.43
N MET A 156 5.52 4.77 -4.84
CA MET A 156 5.34 4.37 -3.43
C MET A 156 5.48 5.55 -2.47
N TRP A 157 6.41 6.49 -2.71
CA TRP A 157 6.55 7.69 -1.88
C TRP A 157 5.39 8.67 -2.07
N VAL A 158 4.88 8.83 -3.29
CA VAL A 158 3.69 9.65 -3.57
C VAL A 158 2.48 9.08 -2.83
N ILE A 159 2.24 7.76 -2.90
CA ILE A 159 1.14 7.10 -2.18
C ILE A 159 1.30 7.27 -0.66
N ALA A 160 2.51 7.12 -0.11
CA ALA A 160 2.77 7.36 1.31
C ALA A 160 2.40 8.80 1.73
N THR A 161 2.83 9.79 0.95
CA THR A 161 2.49 11.20 1.18
C THR A 161 0.98 11.45 1.11
N ILE A 162 0.28 10.81 0.16
CA ILE A 162 -1.18 10.92 0.04
C ILE A 162 -1.88 10.31 1.26
N PHE A 163 -1.42 9.16 1.76
CA PHE A 163 -1.93 8.59 3.02
C PHE A 163 -1.68 9.51 4.21
N ALA A 164 -0.46 10.05 4.34
CA ALA A 164 -0.13 10.99 5.42
C ALA A 164 -1.04 12.24 5.36
N TYR A 165 -1.11 12.89 4.20
CA TYR A 165 -1.95 14.07 3.99
C TYR A 165 -3.43 13.79 4.23
N SER A 166 -3.94 12.65 3.74
CA SER A 166 -5.35 12.27 3.90
C SER A 166 -5.75 12.03 5.35
N ASN A 167 -4.84 11.55 6.19
CA ASN A 167 -5.07 11.41 7.62
C ASN A 167 -4.86 12.75 8.35
N PHE A 168 -3.78 13.47 8.05
CA PHE A 168 -3.48 14.78 8.64
C PHE A 168 -4.65 15.76 8.54
N LYS A 169 -5.21 15.94 7.33
CA LYS A 169 -6.33 16.88 7.11
C LYS A 169 -7.61 16.49 7.83
N ARG A 170 -7.72 15.25 8.33
CA ARG A 170 -8.89 14.73 9.05
C ARG A 170 -8.69 14.74 10.57
N ILE A 171 -7.52 15.12 11.08
CA ILE A 171 -7.28 15.25 12.53
C ILE A 171 -8.31 16.19 13.20
N PRO A 172 -8.69 17.35 12.62
CA PRO A 172 -9.72 18.20 13.21
C PRO A 172 -11.11 17.54 13.31
N LEU A 173 -11.39 16.52 12.48
CA LEU A 173 -12.65 15.78 12.52
C LEU A 173 -12.65 14.69 13.62
N SER A 174 -11.48 14.12 13.93
CA SER A 174 -11.31 13.14 14.99
C SER A 174 -9.83 12.93 15.30
N ALA A 175 -9.47 12.97 16.59
CA ALA A 175 -8.12 12.67 17.06
C ALA A 175 -7.63 11.26 16.66
N TRP A 176 -8.53 10.33 16.35
CA TRP A 176 -8.18 9.00 15.83
C TRP A 176 -7.25 9.05 14.60
N TYR A 177 -7.40 10.07 13.74
CA TYR A 177 -6.57 10.21 12.53
C TYR A 177 -5.10 10.55 12.84
N LEU A 178 -4.77 10.94 14.08
CA LEU A 178 -3.39 11.12 14.51
C LEU A 178 -2.60 9.81 14.45
N LEU A 179 -3.23 8.69 14.79
CA LEU A 179 -2.59 7.37 14.79
C LEU A 179 -2.10 6.94 13.39
N PRO A 180 -2.97 6.82 12.35
CA PRO A 180 -2.52 6.45 11.01
C PRO A 180 -1.59 7.51 10.40
N PHE A 181 -1.76 8.79 10.74
CA PHE A 181 -0.80 9.83 10.33
C PHE A 181 0.60 9.56 10.90
N ALA A 182 0.71 9.41 12.22
CA ALA A 182 1.96 9.14 12.92
C ALA A 182 2.63 7.85 12.40
N ILE A 183 1.86 6.77 12.23
CA ILE A 183 2.37 5.51 11.66
C ILE A 183 2.94 5.74 10.26
N THR A 184 2.28 6.54 9.42
CA THR A 184 2.77 6.85 8.07
C THR A 184 4.08 7.62 8.12
N CYS A 185 4.17 8.64 8.97
CA CYS A 185 5.39 9.41 9.19
C CYS A 185 6.54 8.50 9.67
N SER A 186 6.30 7.64 10.66
CA SER A 186 7.29 6.67 11.13
C SER A 186 7.73 5.72 10.02
N ALA A 187 6.80 5.21 9.20
CA ALA A 187 7.10 4.34 8.07
C ALA A 187 7.93 5.04 6.98
N MET A 188 7.68 6.33 6.73
CA MET A 188 8.49 7.16 5.84
C MET A 188 9.90 7.36 6.40
N THR A 189 10.04 7.69 7.68
CA THR A 189 11.34 7.83 8.36
C THR A 189 12.15 6.53 8.30
N ILE A 190 11.53 5.38 8.64
CA ILE A 190 12.16 4.05 8.55
C ILE A 190 12.62 3.76 7.13
N ASN A 191 11.81 4.09 6.11
CA ASN A 191 12.18 3.91 4.71
C ASN A 191 13.35 4.79 4.28
N LEU A 192 13.41 6.03 4.75
CA LEU A 192 14.53 6.93 4.48
C LEU A 192 15.81 6.38 5.11
N LEU A 193 15.78 6.03 6.40
CA LEU A 193 16.90 5.42 7.11
C LEU A 193 17.38 4.14 6.43
N GLY A 194 16.46 3.27 6.02
CA GLY A 194 16.77 2.04 5.30
C GLY A 194 17.49 2.31 3.97
N LYS A 195 17.06 3.33 3.21
CA LYS A 195 17.74 3.74 1.97
C LYS A 195 19.15 4.27 2.23
N LEU A 196 19.33 5.10 3.27
CA LEU A 196 20.64 5.63 3.66
C LEU A 196 21.58 4.49 4.08
N ALA A 197 21.11 3.55 4.90
CA ALA A 197 21.87 2.37 5.30
C ALA A 197 22.28 1.50 4.10
N GLN A 198 21.41 1.31 3.10
CA GLN A 198 21.76 0.60 1.87
C GLN A 198 22.82 1.36 1.06
N ALA A 199 22.73 2.68 0.96
CA ALA A 199 23.70 3.51 0.24
C ALA A 199 25.09 3.44 0.90
N ASN A 200 25.13 3.53 2.23
CA ASN A 200 26.38 3.42 3.01
C ASN A 200 27.03 2.04 2.83
N LYS A 201 26.26 0.95 2.91
CA LYS A 201 26.77 -0.42 2.65
C LYS A 201 27.34 -0.57 1.24
N ARG A 202 26.75 0.06 0.22
CA ARG A 202 27.28 0.03 -1.16
C ARG A 202 28.60 0.81 -1.28
N ARG A 203 28.69 1.99 -0.67
CA ARG A 203 29.92 2.81 -0.64
C ARG A 203 31.07 2.07 0.04
N GLN A 204 30.81 1.44 1.20
CA GLN A 204 31.82 0.65 1.92
C GLN A 204 32.33 -0.53 1.08
N ARG A 205 31.45 -1.27 0.41
CA ARG A 205 31.86 -2.38 -0.49
C ARG A 205 32.72 -1.91 -1.65
N GLN A 206 32.42 -0.76 -2.23
CA GLN A 206 33.22 -0.16 -3.30
C GLN A 206 34.61 0.26 -2.80
N ALA A 207 34.70 0.82 -1.59
CA ALA A 207 35.97 1.19 -0.98
C ALA A 207 36.85 -0.03 -0.64
N LEU A 208 36.25 -1.17 -0.30
CA LEU A 208 36.95 -2.43 0.01
C LEU A 208 37.31 -3.27 -1.22
N SER A 209 36.89 -2.87 -2.42
CA SER A 209 37.22 -3.54 -3.68
C SER A 209 38.04 -2.59 -4.58
N PRO A 210 39.26 -2.19 -4.19
CA PRO A 210 40.12 -1.41 -5.06
C PRO A 210 40.39 -2.22 -6.34
N ARG A 211 40.23 -1.57 -7.49
CA ARG A 211 40.53 -2.13 -8.81
C ARG A 211 42.01 -2.44 -8.94
#